data_AF-A0A9D6FSY7-F1
#
_entry.id   AF-A0A9D6FSY7-F1
#
_cell.length_a   1.000
_cell.length_b   1.000
_cell.length_c   1.000
_cell.angle_alpha   90.00
_cell.angle_beta   90.00
_cell.angle_gamma   90.00
#
_symmetry.space_group_name_H-M   'P 1'
#
loop_
_entity.id
_entity.type
_entity.pdbx_description
1 polymer ?
#
loop_
_entity_poly.entity_id
_entity_poly.type
_entity_poly.pdbx_seq_one_letter_code
_entity_poly.pdbx_strand_id
1 'polypeptide(L)'
;MKGWLHASLIAGAVVLVAALAVVLFLSTRRRDRRDECRFHLMRMHNALAAAAPATAREWDHAPKGRAFWERSDDWPGARIPFDRRDLACPVLDRPTGSDYRGPAASYRALGPDDPIAADRDGNHLERGNVLLKSGTIVEADERLWTRAAKTTAD
;
A
#
# COMPACT_ATOMS: atom_id res chain seq x y z
N MET A 1 13.94 52.24 22.80
CA MET A 1 13.30 51.03 23.36
C MET A 1 12.15 50.47 22.50
N LYS A 2 11.32 51.27 21.81
CA LYS A 2 10.18 50.77 20.99
C LYS A 2 10.57 49.83 19.82
N GLY A 3 11.71 50.05 19.16
CA GLY A 3 12.12 49.26 17.98
C GLY A 3 12.48 47.79 18.26
N TRP A 4 13.00 47.48 19.45
CA TRP A 4 13.41 46.11 19.81
C TRP A 4 12.22 45.17 20.03
N LEU A 5 11.11 45.70 20.54
CA LEU A 5 9.88 44.94 20.73
C LEU A 5 9.26 44.54 19.38
N HIS A 6 9.33 45.42 18.38
CA HIS A 6 8.76 45.15 17.05
C HIS A 6 9.58 44.10 16.30
N ALA A 7 10.92 44.20 16.35
CA ALA A 7 11.80 43.21 15.75
C ALA A 7 11.60 41.81 16.37
N SER A 8 11.43 41.73 17.69
CA SER A 8 11.20 40.46 18.39
C SER A 8 9.86 39.82 18.04
N LEU A 9 8.80 40.63 17.92
CA LEU A 9 7.47 40.15 17.50
C LEU A 9 7.48 39.63 16.06
N ILE A 10 8.12 40.35 15.14
CA ILE A 10 8.24 39.93 13.74
C ILE A 10 9.04 38.63 13.64
N ALA A 11 10.18 38.54 14.33
CA ALA A 11 10.99 37.32 14.34
C ALA A 11 10.20 36.12 14.90
N GLY A 12 9.46 36.31 15.99
CA GLY A 12 8.60 35.28 16.56
C GLY A 12 7.50 34.81 15.58
N ALA A 13 6.86 35.75 14.89
CA ALA A 13 5.85 35.42 13.88
C ALA A 13 6.44 34.63 12.70
N VAL A 14 7.63 35.02 12.21
CA VAL A 14 8.31 34.31 11.10
C VAL A 14 8.66 32.88 11.50
N VAL A 15 9.20 32.66 12.71
CA VAL A 15 9.52 31.32 13.20
C VAL A 15 8.26 30.46 13.32
N LEU A 16 7.16 31.01 13.85
CA LEU A 16 5.89 30.29 13.97
C LEU A 16 5.33 29.90 12.59
N VAL A 17 5.33 30.82 11.63
CA VAL A 17 4.85 30.55 10.26
C VAL A 17 5.71 29.48 9.58
N ALA A 18 7.04 29.56 9.73
CA ALA A 18 7.95 28.55 9.18
C ALA A 18 7.71 27.16 9.79
N ALA A 19 7.52 27.08 11.11
CA ALA A 19 7.22 25.82 11.80
C ALA A 19 5.88 25.22 11.32
N LEU A 20 4.84 26.05 11.18
CA LEU A 20 3.54 25.62 10.65
C LEU A 20 3.65 25.12 9.21
N ALA A 21 4.41 25.82 8.36
CA ALA A 21 4.64 25.41 6.97
C ALA A 21 5.34 24.04 6.90
N VAL A 22 6.32 23.78 7.76
CA VAL A 22 6.99 22.47 7.84
C VAL A 22 6.01 21.37 8.26
N VAL A 23 5.19 21.61 9.29
CA VAL A 23 4.18 20.62 9.75
C VAL A 23 3.17 20.30 8.65
N LEU A 24 2.66 21.32 7.95
CA LEU A 24 1.74 21.15 6.85
C LEU A 24 2.38 20.36 5.70
N PHE A 25 3.60 20.72 5.31
CA PHE A 25 4.34 20.02 4.25
C PHE A 25 4.59 18.54 4.58
N LEU A 26 4.98 18.23 5.83
CA LEU A 26 5.15 16.84 6.27
C LEU A 26 3.81 16.08 6.27
N SER A 27 2.72 16.75 6.65
CA SER A 27 1.38 16.16 6.64
C SER A 27 0.88 15.86 5.22
N THR A 28 1.09 16.78 4.25
CA THR A 28 0.69 16.54 2.86
C THR A 28 1.49 15.41 2.26
N ARG A 29 2.82 15.41 2.46
CA ARG A 29 3.70 14.35 1.93
C ARG A 29 3.34 12.96 2.46
N ARG A 30 2.89 12.86 3.72
CA ARG A 30 2.40 11.60 4.29
C ARG A 30 1.10 11.12 3.64
N ARG A 31 0.18 12.04 3.31
CA ARG A 31 -1.07 11.71 2.60
C ARG A 31 -0.77 11.27 1.17
N ASP A 32 0.08 12.01 0.47
CA ASP A 32 0.47 11.69 -0.91
C ASP A 32 1.07 10.28 -1.00
N ARG A 33 1.98 9.91 -0.09
CA ARG A 33 2.53 8.56 -0.02
C ARG A 33 1.48 7.49 0.30
N ARG A 34 0.51 7.78 1.16
CA ARG A 34 -0.59 6.83 1.46
C ARG A 34 -1.51 6.63 0.24
N ASP A 35 -1.81 7.70 -0.49
CA ASP A 35 -2.61 7.63 -1.72
C ASP A 35 -1.86 6.89 -2.83
N GLU A 36 -0.55 7.10 -2.94
CA GLU A 36 0.33 6.35 -3.85
C GLU A 36 0.35 4.85 -3.51
N CYS A 37 0.37 4.47 -2.23
CA CYS A 37 0.26 3.07 -1.82
C CYS A 37 -1.08 2.45 -2.26
N ARG A 38 -2.19 3.17 -2.11
CA ARG A 38 -3.50 2.72 -2.61
C ARG A 38 -3.49 2.59 -4.14
N PHE A 39 -2.82 3.51 -4.83
CA PHE A 39 -2.67 3.45 -6.28
C PHE A 39 -1.84 2.23 -6.74
N HIS A 40 -0.77 1.89 -6.02
CA HIS A 40 0.01 0.66 -6.27
C HIS A 40 -0.85 -0.61 -6.15
N LEU A 41 -1.60 -0.72 -5.05
CA LEU A 41 -2.53 -1.84 -4.83
C LEU A 41 -3.62 -1.91 -5.91
N MET A 42 -4.14 -0.76 -6.36
CA MET A 42 -5.12 -0.69 -7.45
C MET A 42 -4.53 -1.20 -8.77
N ARG A 43 -3.29 -0.84 -9.09
CA ARG A 43 -2.59 -1.34 -10.29
C ARG A 43 -2.37 -2.85 -10.22
N MET A 44 -1.98 -3.37 -9.06
CA MET A 44 -1.85 -4.80 -8.82
C MET A 44 -3.19 -5.52 -9.04
N HIS A 45 -4.30 -4.97 -8.53
CA HIS A 45 -5.64 -5.51 -8.76
C HIS A 45 -6.03 -5.51 -10.23
N ASN A 46 -5.85 -4.38 -10.93
CA ASN A 46 -6.20 -4.27 -12.35
C ASN A 46 -5.40 -5.25 -13.21
N ALA A 47 -4.11 -5.44 -12.91
CA ALA A 47 -3.30 -6.43 -13.60
C ALA A 47 -3.79 -7.85 -13.34
N LEU A 48 -4.17 -8.17 -12.11
CA LEU A 48 -4.74 -9.48 -11.76
C LEU A 48 -6.13 -9.71 -12.37
N ALA A 49 -6.97 -8.68 -12.43
CA ALA A 49 -8.31 -8.74 -12.99
C ALA A 49 -8.29 -8.94 -14.51
N ALA A 50 -7.26 -8.45 -15.18
CA ALA A 50 -7.12 -8.60 -16.63
C ALA A 50 -6.13 -9.72 -17.04
N ALA A 51 -5.37 -10.27 -16.09
CA ALA A 51 -4.86 -11.65 -16.19
C ALA A 51 -6.06 -12.62 -16.29
N ALA A 52 -5.83 -13.86 -16.72
CA ALA A 52 -6.89 -14.80 -17.10
C ALA A 52 -8.06 -14.89 -16.09
N PRO A 53 -9.29 -15.28 -16.51
CA PRO A 53 -10.47 -15.30 -15.64
C PRO A 53 -10.17 -15.92 -14.29
N ALA A 54 -10.70 -15.33 -13.20
CA ALA A 54 -10.43 -15.81 -11.83
C ALA A 54 -10.87 -17.27 -11.59
N THR A 55 -11.65 -17.85 -12.49
CA THR A 55 -12.09 -19.26 -12.50
C THR A 55 -11.12 -20.22 -13.19
N ALA A 56 -10.07 -19.71 -13.84
CA ALA A 56 -9.07 -20.52 -14.54
C ALA A 56 -8.40 -21.51 -13.57
N ARG A 57 -8.19 -22.75 -14.01
CA ARG A 57 -7.66 -23.82 -13.14
C ARG A 57 -6.19 -23.63 -12.81
N GLU A 58 -5.48 -22.97 -13.70
CA GLU A 58 -4.07 -22.64 -13.63
C GLU A 58 -3.73 -21.78 -12.40
N TRP A 59 -4.69 -21.01 -11.88
CA TRP A 59 -4.54 -20.24 -10.64
C TRP A 59 -4.30 -21.11 -9.40
N ASP A 60 -4.65 -22.40 -9.42
CA ASP A 60 -4.35 -23.32 -8.32
C ASP A 60 -2.86 -23.62 -8.17
N HIS A 61 -2.08 -23.40 -9.24
CA HIS A 61 -0.64 -23.60 -9.28
C HIS A 61 0.16 -22.29 -9.14
N ALA A 62 -0.53 -21.14 -9.13
CA ALA A 62 0.11 -19.87 -8.90
C ALA A 62 0.81 -19.88 -7.52
N PRO A 63 1.96 -19.20 -7.37
CA PRO A 63 2.61 -19.04 -6.07
C PRO A 63 1.68 -18.40 -5.05
N LYS A 64 2.00 -18.52 -3.77
CA LYS A 64 1.22 -17.94 -2.67
C LYS A 64 2.09 -16.97 -1.88
N GLY A 65 1.47 -16.23 -0.97
CA GLY A 65 2.16 -15.23 -0.16
C GLY A 65 2.84 -14.18 -1.05
N ARG A 66 3.95 -13.64 -0.60
CA ARG A 66 4.70 -12.62 -1.35
C ARG A 66 5.16 -13.09 -2.73
N ALA A 67 5.53 -14.37 -2.83
CA ALA A 67 5.95 -14.96 -4.09
C ALA A 67 4.86 -14.90 -5.17
N PHE A 68 3.57 -14.81 -4.78
CA PHE A 68 2.48 -14.56 -5.73
C PHE A 68 2.73 -13.28 -6.54
N TRP A 69 3.15 -12.20 -5.88
CA TRP A 69 3.42 -10.92 -6.53
C TRP A 69 4.77 -10.89 -7.24
N GLU A 70 5.80 -11.41 -6.60
CA GLU A 70 7.17 -11.39 -7.13
C GLU A 70 7.35 -12.25 -8.39
N ARG A 71 6.51 -13.27 -8.53
CA ARG A 71 6.48 -14.18 -9.68
C ARG A 71 5.23 -13.97 -10.54
N SER A 72 4.80 -12.71 -10.69
CA SER A 72 3.68 -12.37 -11.56
C SER A 72 3.90 -12.74 -13.02
N ASP A 73 5.15 -12.91 -13.45
CA ASP A 73 5.51 -13.45 -14.76
C ASP A 73 5.03 -14.90 -15.01
N ASP A 74 4.74 -15.64 -13.93
CA ASP A 74 4.24 -17.03 -13.93
C ASP A 74 2.70 -17.09 -13.85
N TRP A 75 2.01 -15.94 -13.80
CA TRP A 75 0.55 -15.93 -13.70
C TRP A 75 -0.12 -16.47 -14.98
N PRO A 76 -1.29 -17.11 -14.84
CA PRO A 76 -2.08 -17.52 -15.99
C PRO A 76 -2.55 -16.34 -16.85
N GLY A 77 -2.40 -16.45 -18.17
CA GLY A 77 -2.99 -15.53 -19.14
C GLY A 77 -2.03 -14.49 -19.73
N ALA A 78 -2.61 -13.42 -20.28
CA ALA A 78 -1.84 -12.33 -20.86
C ALA A 78 -1.14 -11.54 -19.74
N ARG A 79 0.15 -11.26 -19.95
CA ARG A 79 0.93 -10.42 -19.04
C ARG A 79 0.40 -9.00 -19.10
N ILE A 80 0.01 -8.47 -17.95
CA ILE A 80 -0.38 -7.07 -17.82
C ILE A 80 0.64 -6.37 -16.97
N PRO A 81 1.23 -5.28 -17.48
CA PRO A 81 2.35 -4.65 -16.82
C PRO A 81 1.84 -3.86 -15.61
N PHE A 82 2.06 -4.43 -14.42
CA PHE A 82 2.41 -3.61 -13.28
C PHE A 82 3.93 -3.69 -13.10
N ASP A 83 4.54 -2.58 -12.69
CA ASP A 83 5.98 -2.45 -12.56
C ASP A 83 6.40 -3.06 -11.21
N ARG A 84 7.62 -3.60 -11.10
CA ARG A 84 8.14 -4.05 -9.80
C ARG A 84 8.16 -2.91 -8.77
N ARG A 85 8.21 -1.65 -9.21
CA ARG A 85 8.03 -0.47 -8.36
C ARG A 85 6.66 -0.41 -7.68
N ASP A 86 5.63 -1.02 -8.26
CA ASP A 86 4.31 -1.08 -7.61
C ASP A 86 4.28 -2.10 -6.48
N LEU A 87 5.26 -2.99 -6.41
CA LEU A 87 5.41 -3.92 -5.28
C LEU A 87 6.10 -3.29 -4.08
N ALA A 88 6.65 -2.08 -4.24
CA ALA A 88 7.20 -1.30 -3.16
C ALA A 88 6.11 -0.48 -2.46
N CYS A 89 6.18 -0.41 -1.14
CA CYS A 89 5.35 0.51 -0.38
C CYS A 89 6.01 1.90 -0.40
N PRO A 90 5.38 2.94 -0.98
CA PRO A 90 5.97 4.29 -1.07
C PRO A 90 6.08 4.99 0.29
N VAL A 91 5.44 4.44 1.33
CA VAL A 91 5.60 4.91 2.71
C VAL A 91 6.96 4.50 3.29
N LEU A 92 7.52 3.37 2.84
CA LEU A 92 8.85 2.93 3.21
C LEU A 92 9.92 3.70 2.41
N ASP A 93 10.92 4.23 3.11
CA ASP A 93 12.04 4.92 2.45
C ASP A 93 13.04 3.93 1.79
N ARG A 94 12.93 2.62 2.06
CA ARG A 94 13.80 1.56 1.50
C ARG A 94 12.99 0.28 1.17
N PRO A 95 12.50 0.14 -0.07
CA PRO A 95 11.72 -1.03 -0.46
C PRO A 95 12.56 -2.31 -0.56
N THR A 96 11.98 -3.46 -0.22
CA THR A 96 12.69 -4.76 -0.14
C THR A 96 12.03 -5.85 -0.97
N GLY A 97 11.96 -5.65 -2.28
CA GLY A 97 11.25 -6.56 -3.18
C GLY A 97 9.76 -6.24 -3.14
N SER A 98 8.92 -7.22 -2.78
CA SER A 98 7.51 -6.94 -2.50
C SER A 98 7.31 -6.62 -1.02
N ASP A 99 6.91 -5.37 -0.76
CA ASP A 99 6.53 -4.89 0.56
C ASP A 99 5.05 -5.20 0.89
N TYR A 100 4.38 -5.99 0.05
CA TYR A 100 3.01 -6.43 0.26
C TYR A 100 2.96 -7.95 0.47
N ARG A 101 2.16 -8.38 1.44
CA ARG A 101 1.76 -9.78 1.57
C ARG A 101 0.88 -10.17 0.37
N GLY A 102 0.95 -11.43 -0.06
CA GLY A 102 0.05 -11.99 -1.07
C GLY A 102 -0.87 -13.06 -0.51
N PRO A 103 -1.79 -13.63 -1.30
CA PRO A 103 -2.83 -14.52 -0.80
C PRO A 103 -2.25 -15.82 -0.22
N ALA A 104 -2.79 -16.28 0.91
CA ALA A 104 -2.40 -17.55 1.53
C ALA A 104 -3.08 -18.77 0.89
N ALA A 105 -4.17 -18.55 0.14
CA ALA A 105 -4.89 -19.58 -0.62
C ALA A 105 -4.74 -19.36 -2.13
N SER A 106 -5.16 -20.36 -2.94
CA SER A 106 -5.27 -20.20 -4.40
C SER A 106 -6.18 -19.01 -4.72
N TYR A 107 -5.77 -18.17 -5.67
CA TYR A 107 -6.57 -17.02 -6.09
C TYR A 107 -8.00 -17.40 -6.48
N ARG A 108 -8.19 -18.58 -7.09
CA ARG A 108 -9.52 -19.11 -7.45
C ARG A 108 -10.40 -19.38 -6.24
N ALA A 109 -9.82 -19.83 -5.12
CA ALA A 109 -10.56 -20.21 -3.92
C ALA A 109 -11.04 -19.02 -3.07
N LEU A 110 -10.52 -17.82 -3.33
CA LEU A 110 -10.86 -16.61 -2.60
C LEU A 110 -12.23 -16.06 -3.03
N GLY A 111 -13.05 -15.64 -2.07
CA GLY A 111 -14.27 -14.87 -2.29
C GLY A 111 -13.99 -13.38 -2.51
N PRO A 112 -15.01 -12.59 -2.92
CA PRO A 112 -14.86 -11.15 -3.19
C PRO A 112 -14.30 -10.35 -2.01
N ASP A 113 -14.70 -10.70 -0.79
CA ASP A 113 -14.30 -10.00 0.44
C ASP A 113 -13.05 -10.59 1.11
N ASP A 114 -12.37 -11.54 0.45
CA ASP A 114 -11.13 -12.09 0.96
C ASP A 114 -9.94 -11.18 0.60
N PRO A 115 -9.03 -10.94 1.56
CA PRO A 115 -7.78 -10.23 1.30
C PRO A 115 -6.92 -10.97 0.27
N ILE A 116 -6.53 -10.27 -0.79
CA ILE A 116 -5.56 -10.75 -1.78
C ILE A 116 -4.19 -10.09 -1.58
N ALA A 117 -4.15 -8.86 -1.07
CA ALA A 117 -2.92 -8.20 -0.66
C ALA A 117 -3.11 -7.45 0.65
N ALA A 118 -2.03 -7.29 1.40
CA ALA A 118 -1.99 -6.40 2.55
C ALA A 118 -0.60 -5.82 2.70
N ASP A 119 -0.50 -4.60 3.22
CA ASP A 119 0.79 -4.08 3.69
C ASP A 119 1.44 -5.02 4.71
N ARG A 120 2.76 -4.97 4.80
CA ARG A 120 3.51 -5.68 5.84
C ARG A 120 3.54 -4.87 7.13
N ASP A 121 3.71 -5.58 8.24
CA ASP A 121 3.91 -4.92 9.53
C ASP A 121 5.17 -4.04 9.46
N GLY A 122 5.02 -2.76 9.85
CA GLY A 122 6.08 -1.77 9.79
C GLY A 122 6.11 -0.90 8.53
N ASN A 123 5.32 -1.20 7.49
CA ASN A 123 5.18 -0.32 6.32
C ASN A 123 4.56 1.03 6.70
N HIS A 124 3.57 0.98 7.59
CA HIS A 124 2.85 2.13 8.10
C HIS A 124 3.09 2.24 9.62
N LEU A 125 3.02 3.46 10.17
CA LEU A 125 3.10 3.68 11.64
C LEU A 125 1.93 3.01 12.39
N GLU A 126 0.83 2.83 11.69
CA GLU A 126 -0.35 2.10 12.15
C GLU A 126 -0.54 0.87 11.24
N ARG A 127 -1.75 0.36 11.17
CA ARG A 127 -2.12 -0.67 10.17
C ARG A 127 -2.04 -0.07 8.77
N GLY A 128 -1.77 -0.91 7.79
CA GLY A 128 -1.70 -0.48 6.40
C GLY A 128 -3.01 -0.70 5.64
N ASN A 129 -2.92 -0.65 4.32
CA ASN A 129 -4.00 -0.96 3.41
C ASN A 129 -4.13 -2.47 3.22
N VAL A 130 -5.37 -2.90 3.01
CA VAL A 130 -5.73 -4.26 2.58
C VAL A 130 -6.48 -4.15 1.26
N LEU A 131 -6.05 -4.94 0.27
CA LEU A 131 -6.70 -5.11 -1.01
C LEU A 131 -7.54 -6.39 -0.97
N LEU A 132 -8.84 -6.26 -1.18
CA LEU A 132 -9.77 -7.38 -1.31
C LEU A 132 -9.84 -7.86 -2.77
N LYS A 133 -10.24 -9.11 -2.98
CA LYS A 133 -10.41 -9.68 -4.34
C LYS A 133 -11.38 -8.88 -5.20
N SER A 134 -12.40 -8.27 -4.59
CA SER A 134 -13.34 -7.35 -5.23
C SER A 134 -12.69 -6.12 -5.87
N GLY A 135 -11.44 -5.80 -5.51
CA GLY A 135 -10.74 -4.56 -5.87
C GLY A 135 -10.92 -3.44 -4.85
N THR A 136 -11.69 -3.68 -3.78
CA THR A 136 -11.82 -2.70 -2.71
C THR A 136 -10.52 -2.59 -1.91
N ILE A 137 -10.03 -1.37 -1.74
CA ILE A 137 -8.86 -1.04 -0.92
C ILE A 137 -9.32 -0.28 0.32
N VAL A 138 -8.98 -0.82 1.48
CA VAL A 138 -9.40 -0.25 2.78
C VAL A 138 -8.19 -0.08 3.68
N GLU A 139 -8.17 1.01 4.44
CA GLU A 139 -7.26 1.15 5.58
C GLU A 139 -7.80 0.22 6.67
N ALA A 140 -6.99 -0.74 7.10
CA ALA A 140 -7.49 -1.84 7.91
C ALA A 140 -7.72 -1.44 9.37
N ASP A 141 -8.91 -1.75 9.88
CA ASP A 141 -9.12 -1.85 11.33
C ASP A 141 -8.42 -3.10 11.91
N GLU A 142 -8.50 -3.29 13.22
CA GLU A 142 -7.87 -4.41 13.91
C GLU A 142 -8.33 -5.77 13.42
N ARG A 143 -9.64 -5.88 13.18
CA ARG A 143 -10.28 -7.13 12.80
C ARG A 143 -9.86 -7.52 11.39
N LEU A 144 -9.89 -6.57 10.46
CA LEU A 144 -9.47 -6.79 9.09
C LEU A 144 -7.97 -7.04 9.00
N TRP A 145 -7.16 -6.32 9.75
CA TRP A 145 -5.71 -6.54 9.78
C TRP A 145 -5.37 -7.95 10.28
N THR A 146 -6.01 -8.38 11.36
CA THR A 146 -5.83 -9.74 11.91
C THR A 146 -6.28 -10.81 10.92
N ARG A 147 -7.39 -10.59 10.21
CA ARG A 147 -7.86 -11.49 9.15
C ARG A 147 -6.85 -11.53 8.01
N ALA A 148 -6.42 -10.37 7.51
CA ALA A 148 -5.45 -10.25 6.43
C ALA A 148 -4.14 -10.97 6.80
N ALA A 149 -3.60 -10.76 8.00
CA ALA A 149 -2.39 -11.45 8.47
C ALA A 149 -2.51 -12.99 8.51
N LYS A 150 -3.74 -13.53 8.61
CA LYS A 150 -3.99 -14.99 8.54
C LYS A 150 -4.24 -15.49 7.13
N THR A 151 -4.82 -14.65 6.26
CA THR A 151 -5.23 -15.03 4.90
C THR A 151 -4.29 -14.52 3.82
N THR A 152 -3.27 -13.75 4.19
CA THR A 152 -2.13 -13.38 3.37
C THR A 152 -0.85 -13.87 4.04
N ALA A 153 0.17 -14.13 3.24
CA ALA A 153 1.45 -14.65 3.70
C ALA A 153 2.62 -13.82 3.13
N ASP A 154 3.71 -13.85 3.88
CA ASP A 154 5.02 -13.33 3.48
C ASP A 154 5.73 -14.30 2.51
#